data_AF-A0A1R2BIM2-F1
#
_entry.id   AF-A0A1R2BIM2-F1
#
_cell.length_a   1.000
_cell.length_b   1.000
_cell.length_c   1.000
_cell.angle_alpha   90.00
_cell.angle_beta   90.00
_cell.angle_gamma   90.00
#
_symmetry.space_group_name_H-M   'P 1'
#
loop_
_entity.id
_entity.type
_entity.pdbx_description
1 polymer ?
#
loop_
_entity_poly.entity_id
_entity_poly.type
_entity_poly.pdbx_seq_one_letter_code
_entity_poly.pdbx_strand_id
1 'polypeptide(L)'
;MNKINTDSKCSSYLKDSQSARLQRNLETLTVNLEHEKRESMYLDEQIELLQYEMESLPKTSTSSFASIRSTISVMKKKLELETNTLNQTKHKNRQLRQQINEYRLDKSAHKQSLNAIIDNFDRTSKATNDQYEEITTKKHEDHEHQEKIGILRTKSANQRIKYNEKISTLSSILKSNKYDTRSYYEDTQYSAQCIEVISVLKQLVKTSHHSTIDKKRQIDHYIKYIALLINYFNDIRAVTGINDVNDVVTSCLKSEEQSQHILVYLNDLNSEIDVLEERLKFSNERIAYLEGSKYQGRLSIQEAIKTNETNFNQLKSKIADKEKAQYKVYAIIQSALPMLKRLYKLLEFMNFKAFFSSHLDVDAIDKLNQEYSGVLLGKIEEFINYLMLAIELQKQSTLSVHNYPSTRRKVEYKKKKALKHFLDERDLYDEPEFDDTRVPINFEDMKQKAVFIFDRRKSMLKAKPGSSEIVRPKTPNYRLAREIL
;
A
#
# COMPACT_ATOMS: atom_id res chain seq x y z
N MET A 1 39.99 -13.11 20.85
CA MET A 1 39.89 -12.05 19.82
C MET A 1 38.44 -11.59 19.75
N ASN A 2 38.16 -10.40 20.27
CA ASN A 2 37.09 -9.49 19.86
C ASN A 2 37.34 -8.18 20.63
N LYS A 3 38.02 -7.24 19.98
CA LYS A 3 38.22 -5.87 20.47
C LYS A 3 36.89 -5.14 20.31
N ILE A 4 36.29 -4.71 21.41
CA ILE A 4 35.12 -3.81 21.40
C ILE A 4 35.64 -2.38 21.54
N ASN A 5 35.33 -1.57 20.52
CA ASN A 5 35.53 -0.13 20.46
C ASN A 5 34.86 0.57 21.66
N THR A 6 35.64 1.26 22.49
CA THR A 6 35.13 2.15 23.54
C THR A 6 35.42 3.63 23.31
N ASP A 7 35.92 4.02 22.13
CA ASP A 7 36.32 5.41 21.88
C ASP A 7 35.41 6.07 20.84
N SER A 8 34.17 6.40 21.22
CA SER A 8 33.31 7.28 20.40
C SER A 8 32.16 8.00 21.13
N LYS A 9 32.07 7.94 22.47
CA LYS A 9 30.94 8.59 23.20
C LYS A 9 31.27 9.92 23.88
N CYS A 10 32.51 10.42 23.78
CA CYS A 10 32.92 11.62 24.52
C CYS A 10 32.77 12.96 23.74
N SER A 11 32.40 12.94 22.45
CA SER A 11 32.41 14.16 21.61
C SER A 11 31.02 14.83 21.44
N SER A 12 29.92 14.21 21.85
CA SER A 12 28.57 14.79 21.71
C SER A 12 28.19 15.78 22.83
N TYR A 13 28.99 15.89 23.89
CA TYR A 13 28.65 16.69 25.08
C TYR A 13 28.79 18.21 24.91
N LEU A 14 29.28 18.72 23.78
CA LEU A 14 29.53 20.16 23.61
C LEU A 14 28.46 20.90 22.77
N LYS A 15 27.54 20.21 22.09
CA LYS A 15 26.54 20.85 21.20
C LYS A 15 25.11 20.94 21.75
N ASP A 16 24.81 20.28 22.87
CA ASP A 16 23.46 20.32 23.45
C ASP A 16 23.25 21.58 24.29
N SER A 17 22.07 22.21 24.14
CA SER A 17 21.63 23.37 24.92
C SER A 17 21.62 23.06 26.42
N GLN A 18 21.89 24.06 27.27
CA GLN A 18 21.96 23.84 28.73
C GLN A 18 20.69 23.21 29.29
N SER A 19 19.52 23.58 28.75
CA SER A 19 18.22 22.98 29.11
C SER A 19 18.17 21.48 28.84
N ALA A 20 18.69 21.01 27.70
CA ALA A 20 18.68 19.59 27.36
C ALA A 20 19.64 18.78 28.24
N ARG A 21 20.75 19.37 28.68
CA ARG A 21 21.68 18.73 29.65
C ARG A 21 21.06 18.63 31.03
N LEU A 22 20.41 19.70 31.51
CA LEU A 22 19.69 19.70 32.78
C LEU A 22 18.57 18.66 32.80
N GLN A 23 17.81 18.54 31.70
CA GLN A 23 16.76 17.54 31.59
C GLN A 23 17.30 16.10 31.63
N ARG A 24 18.37 15.78 30.89
CA ARG A 24 18.99 14.45 30.99
C ARG A 24 19.60 14.17 32.36
N ASN A 25 20.17 15.19 33.01
CA ASN A 25 20.69 15.04 34.37
C ASN A 25 19.56 14.74 35.36
N LEU A 26 18.40 15.41 35.23
CA LEU A 26 17.21 15.11 36.02
C LEU A 26 16.69 13.70 35.77
N GLU A 27 16.62 13.27 34.50
CA GLU A 27 16.21 11.90 34.14
C GLU A 27 17.16 10.86 34.75
N THR A 28 18.47 11.09 34.66
CA THR A 28 19.49 10.20 35.24
C THR A 28 19.40 10.15 36.77
N LEU A 29 19.20 11.30 37.42
CA LEU A 29 19.03 11.37 38.87
C LEU A 29 17.77 10.63 39.33
N THR A 30 16.69 10.74 38.57
CA THR A 30 15.42 10.08 38.85
C THR A 30 15.56 8.56 38.74
N VAL A 31 16.23 8.07 37.69
CA VAL A 31 16.52 6.65 37.51
C VAL A 31 17.40 6.11 38.65
N ASN A 32 18.41 6.86 39.07
CA ASN A 32 19.28 6.47 40.18
C ASN A 32 18.50 6.41 41.50
N LEU A 33 17.62 7.39 41.77
CA LEU A 33 16.79 7.41 42.97
C LEU A 33 15.79 6.25 43.00
N GLU A 34 15.20 5.90 41.85
CA GLU A 34 14.36 4.70 41.74
C GLU A 34 15.14 3.40 41.96
N HIS A 35 16.42 3.36 41.57
CA HIS A 35 17.28 2.21 41.85
C HIS A 35 17.61 2.11 43.34
N GLU A 36 18.02 3.22 43.97
CA GLU A 36 18.29 3.26 45.42
C GLU A 36 17.06 2.89 46.24
N LYS A 37 15.87 3.35 45.84
CA LYS A 37 14.62 2.99 46.52
C LYS A 37 14.33 1.48 46.43
N ARG A 38 14.59 0.87 45.27
CA ARG A 38 14.44 -0.59 45.10
C ARG A 38 15.46 -1.36 45.93
N GLU A 39 16.69 -0.88 46.01
CA GLU A 39 17.75 -1.48 46.81
C GLU A 39 17.47 -1.37 48.31
N SER A 40 17.00 -0.21 48.77
CA SER A 40 16.56 0.00 50.17
C SER A 40 15.43 -0.95 50.55
N MET A 41 14.39 -1.08 49.70
CA MET A 41 13.29 -2.01 49.98
C MET A 41 13.75 -3.47 50.05
N TYR A 42 14.70 -3.86 49.21
CA TYR A 42 15.28 -5.21 49.24
C TYR A 42 16.08 -5.46 50.52
N LEU A 43 16.87 -4.48 50.97
CA LEU A 43 17.63 -4.58 52.21
C LEU A 43 16.71 -4.63 53.44
N ASP A 44 15.64 -3.86 53.46
CA ASP A 44 14.64 -3.89 54.53
C ASP A 44 13.96 -5.27 54.63
N GLU A 45 13.58 -5.87 53.49
CA GLU A 45 13.02 -7.23 53.43
C GLU A 45 14.03 -8.29 53.93
N GLN A 46 15.32 -8.14 53.63
CA GLN A 46 16.36 -9.02 54.17
C GLN A 46 16.56 -8.87 55.68
N ILE A 47 16.51 -7.64 56.21
CA ILE A 47 16.61 -7.39 57.64
C ILE A 47 15.43 -8.02 58.39
N GLU A 48 14.22 -7.90 57.85
CA GLU A 48 13.02 -8.50 58.43
C GLU A 48 13.11 -10.04 58.46
N LEU A 49 13.63 -10.66 57.40
CA LEU A 49 13.89 -12.10 57.36
C LEU A 49 14.94 -12.54 58.40
N LEU A 50 16.04 -11.78 58.55
CA LEU A 50 17.08 -12.09 59.53
C LEU A 50 16.61 -11.90 60.97
N GLN A 51 15.80 -10.88 61.25
CA GLN A 51 15.18 -10.67 62.56
C GLN A 51 14.26 -11.84 62.91
N TYR A 52 13.44 -12.28 61.95
CA TYR A 52 12.59 -13.45 62.13
C TYR A 52 13.39 -14.74 62.36
N GLU A 53 14.52 -14.93 61.66
CA GLU A 53 15.41 -16.07 61.90
C GLU A 53 16.04 -16.03 63.30
N MET A 54 16.51 -14.86 63.75
CA MET A 54 17.07 -14.68 65.10
C MET A 54 16.05 -14.96 66.21
N GLU A 55 14.80 -14.54 66.03
CA GLU A 55 13.71 -14.83 66.98
C GLU A 55 13.29 -16.30 66.96
N SER A 56 13.49 -16.99 65.84
CA SER A 56 13.14 -18.41 65.68
C SER A 56 14.20 -19.39 66.20
N LEU A 57 15.40 -18.91 66.53
CA LEU A 57 16.47 -19.75 67.10
C LEU A 57 16.15 -20.09 68.57
N PRO A 58 16.09 -21.38 68.93
CA PRO A 58 15.72 -21.78 70.28
C PRO A 58 16.81 -21.38 71.26
N LYS A 59 16.43 -20.61 72.29
CA LYS A 59 17.27 -20.40 73.48
C LYS A 59 17.59 -21.76 74.10
N THR A 60 18.84 -21.89 74.51
CA THR A 60 19.52 -23.13 74.84
C THR A 60 18.73 -24.06 75.77
N SER A 61 18.77 -25.35 75.37
CA SER A 61 18.47 -26.58 76.11
C SER A 61 17.03 -27.16 76.04
N THR A 62 17.01 -28.42 75.56
CA THR A 62 16.05 -29.53 75.73
C THR A 62 15.10 -29.93 74.57
N SER A 63 15.27 -31.21 74.18
CA SER A 63 14.40 -32.12 73.41
C SER A 63 14.38 -32.03 71.87
N SER A 64 14.81 -33.13 71.21
CA SER A 64 14.84 -33.27 69.74
C SER A 64 13.46 -33.25 69.08
N PHE A 65 12.38 -33.36 69.83
CA PHE A 65 11.02 -33.32 69.30
C PHE A 65 10.52 -31.88 69.06
N ALA A 66 10.97 -30.93 69.90
CA ALA A 66 10.65 -29.51 69.72
C ALA A 66 11.37 -28.93 68.48
N SER A 67 12.62 -29.34 68.24
CA SER A 67 13.36 -28.95 67.03
C SER A 67 12.77 -29.56 65.75
N ILE A 68 12.24 -30.79 65.80
CA ILE A 68 11.54 -31.38 64.66
C ILE A 68 10.21 -30.66 64.38
N ARG A 69 9.46 -30.27 65.43
CA ARG A 69 8.23 -29.46 65.23
C ARG A 69 8.52 -28.07 64.66
N SER A 70 9.56 -27.39 65.14
CA SER A 70 9.94 -26.08 64.62
C SER A 70 10.39 -26.17 63.16
N THR A 71 11.22 -27.17 62.81
CA THR A 71 11.63 -27.41 61.41
C THR A 71 10.45 -27.76 60.50
N ILE A 72 9.49 -28.59 60.94
CA ILE A 72 8.25 -28.84 60.17
C ILE A 72 7.45 -27.54 59.99
N SER A 73 7.36 -26.69 61.01
CA SER A 73 6.68 -25.40 60.91
C SER A 73 7.35 -24.45 59.93
N VAL A 74 8.69 -24.39 59.95
CA VAL A 74 9.48 -23.59 58.99
C VAL A 74 9.30 -24.13 57.57
N MET A 75 9.35 -25.45 57.37
CA MET A 75 9.12 -26.05 56.06
C MET A 75 7.70 -25.81 55.52
N LYS A 76 6.69 -25.82 56.38
CA LYS A 76 5.30 -25.47 55.99
C LYS A 76 5.20 -24.01 55.54
N LYS A 77 5.77 -23.07 56.32
CA LYS A 77 5.80 -21.66 55.92
C LYS A 77 6.57 -21.47 54.62
N LYS A 78 7.70 -22.16 54.43
CA LYS A 78 8.48 -22.12 53.18
C LYS A 78 7.67 -22.64 51.99
N LEU A 79 6.96 -23.76 52.17
CA LEU A 79 6.06 -24.29 51.15
C LEU A 79 4.95 -23.29 50.79
N GLU A 80 4.35 -22.65 51.79
CA GLU A 80 3.31 -21.65 51.59
C GLU A 80 3.83 -20.43 50.82
N LEU A 81 5.00 -19.91 51.20
CA LEU A 81 5.69 -18.85 50.46
C LEU A 81 5.95 -19.27 49.00
N GLU A 82 6.47 -20.47 48.76
CA GLU A 82 6.70 -20.98 47.40
C GLU A 82 5.40 -21.18 46.60
N THR A 83 4.29 -21.56 47.25
CA THR A 83 3.00 -21.62 46.56
C THR A 83 2.49 -20.22 46.19
N ASN A 84 2.74 -19.23 47.03
CA ASN A 84 2.39 -17.84 46.75
C ASN A 84 3.25 -17.24 45.63
N THR A 85 4.57 -17.47 45.63
CA THR A 85 5.46 -17.04 44.54
C THR A 85 5.09 -17.73 43.22
N LEU A 86 4.72 -19.02 43.24
CA LEU A 86 4.23 -19.74 42.07
C LEU A 86 2.92 -19.14 41.55
N ASN A 87 1.97 -18.80 42.44
CA ASN A 87 0.70 -18.20 42.06
C ASN A 87 0.88 -16.78 41.47
N GLN A 88 1.75 -15.97 42.07
CA GLN A 88 2.13 -14.66 41.53
C GLN A 88 2.78 -14.81 40.15
N THR A 89 3.67 -15.78 39.98
CA THR A 89 4.33 -16.07 38.69
C THR A 89 3.32 -16.52 37.63
N LYS A 90 2.36 -17.38 38.00
CA LYS A 90 1.25 -17.78 37.12
C LYS A 90 0.38 -16.59 36.72
N HIS A 91 0.09 -15.68 37.65
CA HIS A 91 -0.67 -14.46 37.36
C HIS A 91 0.09 -13.55 36.39
N LYS A 92 1.38 -13.28 36.65
CA LYS A 92 2.26 -12.53 35.73
C LYS A 92 2.31 -13.19 34.35
N ASN A 93 2.40 -14.52 34.26
CA ASN A 93 2.39 -15.24 32.98
C ASN A 93 1.06 -15.05 32.22
N ARG A 94 -0.08 -15.04 32.93
CA ARG A 94 -1.39 -14.76 32.32
C ARG A 94 -1.46 -13.32 31.80
N GLN A 95 -0.97 -12.34 32.56
CA GLN A 95 -0.90 -10.95 32.12
C GLN A 95 -0.02 -10.79 30.88
N LEU A 96 1.18 -11.39 30.87
CA LEU A 96 2.06 -11.38 29.69
C LEU A 96 1.40 -12.02 28.47
N ARG A 97 0.63 -13.10 28.64
CA ARG A 97 -0.13 -13.72 27.54
C ARG A 97 -1.22 -12.79 27.00
N GLN A 98 -1.91 -12.06 27.87
CA GLN A 98 -2.90 -11.06 27.47
C GLN A 98 -2.24 -9.94 26.67
N GLN A 99 -1.14 -9.36 27.18
CA GLN A 99 -0.36 -8.36 26.45
C GLN A 99 0.15 -8.85 25.10
N ILE A 100 0.65 -10.10 25.01
CA ILE A 100 1.07 -10.70 23.74
C ILE A 100 -0.11 -10.78 22.76
N ASN A 101 -1.31 -11.09 23.23
CA ASN A 101 -2.50 -11.16 22.38
C ASN A 101 -2.95 -9.77 21.91
N GLU A 102 -2.91 -8.76 22.78
CA GLU A 102 -3.15 -7.36 22.42
C GLU A 102 -2.17 -6.91 21.34
N TYR A 103 -0.87 -7.11 21.53
CA TYR A 103 0.14 -6.76 20.53
C TYR A 103 -0.02 -7.53 19.21
N ARG A 104 -0.52 -8.77 19.24
CA ARG A 104 -0.82 -9.53 18.01
C ARG A 104 -2.01 -8.93 17.25
N LEU A 105 -3.03 -8.50 17.99
CA LEU A 105 -4.21 -7.87 17.42
C LEU A 105 -3.85 -6.51 16.80
N ASP A 106 -3.09 -5.69 17.53
CA ASP A 106 -2.60 -4.39 17.05
C ASP A 106 -1.71 -4.55 15.82
N LYS A 107 -0.76 -5.50 15.84
CA LYS A 107 0.08 -5.82 14.67
C LYS A 107 -0.77 -6.20 13.46
N SER A 108 -1.84 -6.97 13.66
CA SER A 108 -2.75 -7.34 12.56
C SER A 108 -3.50 -6.13 12.03
N ALA A 109 -4.01 -5.26 12.91
CA ALA A 109 -4.70 -4.03 12.52
C ALA A 109 -3.78 -3.07 11.75
N HIS A 110 -2.55 -2.86 12.24
CA HIS A 110 -1.55 -2.04 11.56
C HIS A 110 -1.16 -2.62 10.19
N LYS A 111 -1.00 -3.95 10.09
CA LYS A 111 -0.72 -4.61 8.80
C LYS A 111 -1.86 -4.38 7.79
N GLN A 112 -3.12 -4.49 8.23
CA GLN A 112 -4.28 -4.21 7.37
C GLN A 112 -4.31 -2.74 6.94
N SER A 113 -4.08 -1.81 7.86
CA SER A 113 -3.99 -0.37 7.54
C SER A 113 -2.87 -0.07 6.56
N LEU A 114 -1.70 -0.71 6.71
CA LEU A 114 -0.56 -0.53 5.81
C LEU A 114 -0.89 -1.04 4.40
N ASN A 115 -1.50 -2.22 4.30
CA ASN A 115 -1.92 -2.77 3.01
C ASN A 115 -2.95 -1.86 2.32
N ALA A 116 -3.91 -1.30 3.06
CA ALA A 116 -4.87 -0.35 2.50
C ALA A 116 -4.19 0.94 1.99
N ILE A 117 -3.16 1.42 2.68
CA ILE A 117 -2.36 2.57 2.23
C ILE A 117 -1.57 2.22 0.96
N ILE A 118 -0.97 1.04 0.89
CA ILE A 118 -0.26 0.55 -0.32
C ILE A 118 -1.23 0.48 -1.50
N ASP A 119 -2.39 -0.14 -1.33
CA ASP A 119 -3.40 -0.25 -2.40
C ASP A 119 -3.87 1.13 -2.89
N ASN A 120 -4.06 2.09 -1.97
CA ASN A 120 -4.41 3.46 -2.32
C ASN A 120 -3.27 4.18 -3.04
N PHE A 121 -2.02 3.95 -2.64
CA PHE A 121 -0.84 4.50 -3.31
C PHE A 121 -0.75 3.97 -4.74
N ASP A 122 -0.92 2.66 -4.94
CA ASP A 122 -0.89 2.04 -6.27
C ASP A 122 -2.02 2.55 -7.17
N ARG A 123 -3.23 2.72 -6.63
CA ARG A 123 -4.36 3.31 -7.36
C ARG A 123 -4.09 4.76 -7.75
N THR A 124 -3.56 5.54 -6.83
CA THR A 124 -3.24 6.96 -7.08
C THR A 124 -2.11 7.07 -8.10
N SER A 125 -1.08 6.24 -7.99
CA SER A 125 0.03 6.18 -8.94
C SER A 125 -0.45 5.82 -10.35
N LYS A 126 -1.32 4.81 -10.49
CA LYS A 126 -1.93 4.47 -11.78
C LYS A 126 -2.76 5.63 -12.34
N ALA A 127 -3.65 6.21 -11.53
CA ALA A 127 -4.47 7.34 -11.97
C ALA A 127 -3.63 8.55 -12.41
N THR A 128 -2.51 8.83 -11.72
CA THR A 128 -1.59 9.90 -12.14
C THR A 128 -0.85 9.57 -13.43
N ASN A 129 -0.51 8.30 -13.67
CA ASN A 129 0.12 7.88 -14.91
C ASN A 129 -0.86 7.97 -16.09
N ASP A 130 -2.10 7.53 -15.90
CA ASP A 130 -3.17 7.63 -16.90
C ASP A 130 -3.43 9.10 -17.28
N GLN A 131 -3.47 10.00 -16.29
CA GLN A 131 -3.57 11.45 -16.53
C GLN A 131 -2.36 12.01 -17.28
N TYR A 132 -1.16 11.52 -16.98
CA TYR A 132 0.05 11.94 -17.70
C TYR A 132 0.02 11.49 -19.16
N GLU A 133 -0.43 10.26 -19.43
CA GLU A 133 -0.65 9.75 -20.80
C GLU A 133 -1.73 10.57 -21.53
N GLU A 134 -2.81 10.94 -20.86
CA GLU A 134 -3.85 11.81 -21.45
C GLU A 134 -3.30 13.22 -21.78
N ILE A 135 -2.44 13.78 -20.93
CA ILE A 135 -1.82 15.09 -21.18
C ILE A 135 -0.84 15.00 -22.35
N THR A 136 -0.04 13.94 -22.43
CA THR A 136 0.95 13.77 -23.51
C THR A 136 0.26 13.56 -24.87
N THR A 137 -0.80 12.76 -24.91
CA THR A 137 -1.63 12.59 -26.12
C THR A 137 -2.28 13.89 -26.56
N LYS A 138 -2.93 14.64 -25.66
CA LYS A 138 -3.48 15.98 -25.98
C LYS A 138 -2.43 16.95 -26.49
N LYS A 139 -1.25 16.97 -25.87
CA LYS A 139 -0.14 17.83 -26.31
C LYS A 139 0.35 17.47 -27.71
N HIS A 140 0.35 16.18 -28.05
CA HIS A 140 0.70 15.72 -29.39
C HIS A 140 -0.36 16.14 -30.42
N GLU A 141 -1.65 15.98 -30.11
CA GLU A 141 -2.76 16.45 -30.97
C GLU A 141 -2.70 17.97 -31.18
N ASP A 142 -2.47 18.75 -30.12
CA ASP A 142 -2.31 20.20 -30.20
C ASP A 142 -1.13 20.59 -31.10
N HIS A 143 -0.01 19.85 -31.02
CA HIS A 143 1.13 20.08 -31.90
C HIS A 143 0.78 19.82 -33.37
N GLU A 144 0.09 18.71 -33.68
CA GLU A 144 -0.39 18.46 -35.06
C GLU A 144 -1.34 19.56 -35.55
N HIS A 145 -2.22 20.05 -34.68
CA HIS A 145 -3.13 21.14 -35.03
C HIS A 145 -2.39 22.44 -35.30
N GLN A 146 -1.37 22.77 -34.50
CA GLN A 146 -0.51 23.93 -34.74
C GLN A 146 0.22 23.82 -36.08
N GLU A 147 0.74 22.64 -36.42
CA GLU A 147 1.41 22.40 -37.70
C GLU A 147 0.44 22.58 -38.88
N LYS A 148 -0.77 22.00 -38.80
CA LYS A 148 -1.83 22.17 -39.81
C LYS A 148 -2.20 23.64 -40.00
N ILE A 149 -2.33 24.40 -38.91
CA ILE A 149 -2.59 25.85 -38.95
C ILE A 149 -1.41 26.59 -39.62
N GLY A 150 -0.17 26.22 -39.30
CA GLY A 150 1.03 26.76 -39.93
C GLY A 150 1.02 26.59 -41.45
N ILE A 151 0.74 25.37 -41.92
CA ILE A 151 0.64 25.05 -43.35
C ILE A 151 -0.47 25.86 -44.02
N LEU A 152 -1.65 25.99 -43.39
CA LEU A 152 -2.78 26.77 -43.93
C LEU A 152 -2.43 28.27 -44.03
N ARG A 153 -1.74 28.83 -43.04
CA ARG A 153 -1.28 30.23 -43.07
C ARG A 153 -0.32 30.47 -44.22
N THR A 154 0.66 29.58 -44.42
CA THR A 154 1.61 29.66 -45.54
C THR A 154 0.90 29.55 -46.89
N LYS A 155 -0.05 28.61 -47.04
CA LYS A 155 -0.86 28.49 -48.27
C LYS A 155 -1.68 29.74 -48.54
N SER A 156 -2.33 30.32 -47.53
CA SER A 156 -3.12 31.55 -47.66
C SER A 156 -2.24 32.75 -48.04
N ALA A 157 -1.07 32.90 -47.42
CA ALA A 157 -0.12 33.94 -47.76
C ALA A 157 0.34 33.83 -49.22
N ASN A 158 0.69 32.62 -49.66
CA ASN A 158 1.08 32.36 -51.06
C ASN A 158 -0.05 32.67 -52.04
N GLN A 159 -1.31 32.37 -51.70
CA GLN A 159 -2.46 32.74 -52.53
C GLN A 159 -2.63 34.25 -52.62
N ARG A 160 -2.52 34.98 -51.50
CA ARG A 160 -2.59 36.46 -51.51
C ARG A 160 -1.52 37.07 -52.40
N ILE A 161 -0.28 36.55 -52.35
CA ILE A 161 0.80 36.98 -53.24
C ILE A 161 0.38 36.78 -54.71
N LYS A 162 -0.07 35.58 -55.08
CA LYS A 162 -0.55 35.28 -56.44
C LYS A 162 -1.71 36.17 -56.90
N TYR A 163 -2.66 36.48 -56.02
CA TYR A 163 -3.78 37.38 -56.34
C TYR A 163 -3.32 38.82 -56.50
N ASN A 164 -2.42 39.29 -55.65
CA ASN A 164 -1.84 40.63 -55.76
C ASN A 164 -1.04 40.79 -57.06
N GLU A 165 -0.27 39.76 -57.46
CA GLU A 165 0.39 39.72 -58.76
C GLU A 165 -0.62 39.85 -59.90
N LYS A 166 -1.71 39.06 -59.89
CA LYS A 166 -2.80 39.17 -60.89
C LYS A 166 -3.49 40.53 -60.89
N ILE A 167 -3.74 41.12 -59.73
CA ILE A 167 -4.33 42.45 -59.62
C ILE A 167 -3.36 43.50 -60.18
N SER A 168 -2.07 43.35 -59.90
CA SER A 168 -1.03 44.25 -60.43
C SER A 168 -0.94 44.14 -61.95
N THR A 169 -1.00 42.94 -62.53
CA THR A 169 -1.03 42.76 -64.00
C THR A 169 -2.31 43.28 -64.63
N LEU A 170 -3.48 43.05 -64.03
CA LEU A 170 -4.74 43.64 -64.51
C LEU A 170 -4.72 45.17 -64.41
N SER A 171 -4.15 45.70 -63.34
CA SER A 171 -4.03 47.15 -63.13
C SER A 171 -3.07 47.79 -64.13
N SER A 172 -1.98 47.11 -64.51
CA SER A 172 -1.09 47.59 -65.57
C SER A 172 -1.79 47.56 -66.94
N ILE A 173 -2.54 46.50 -67.25
CA ILE A 173 -3.37 46.41 -68.47
C ILE A 173 -4.45 47.51 -68.51
N LEU A 174 -5.15 47.77 -67.40
CA LEU A 174 -6.15 48.84 -67.34
C LEU A 174 -5.52 50.22 -67.45
N LYS A 175 -4.34 50.43 -66.86
CA LYS A 175 -3.59 51.68 -67.00
C LYS A 175 -3.15 51.90 -68.44
N SER A 176 -2.64 50.88 -69.14
CA SER A 176 -2.31 51.00 -70.56
C SER A 176 -3.55 51.26 -71.42
N ASN A 177 -4.69 50.63 -71.10
CA ASN A 177 -5.94 50.81 -71.87
C ASN A 177 -6.61 52.19 -71.64
N LYS A 178 -6.43 52.81 -70.45
CA LYS A 178 -6.90 54.18 -70.18
C LYS A 178 -6.20 55.25 -71.03
N TYR A 179 -5.00 55.00 -71.55
CA TYR A 179 -4.36 55.93 -72.49
C TYR A 179 -4.93 55.81 -73.91
N ASP A 180 -5.55 54.68 -74.27
CA ASP A 180 -6.17 54.47 -75.59
C ASP A 180 -7.66 54.84 -75.65
N THR A 181 -8.41 54.78 -74.54
CA THR A 181 -9.87 55.05 -74.54
C THR A 181 -10.31 56.38 -73.92
N ARG A 182 -9.41 57.15 -73.30
CA ARG A 182 -9.76 58.43 -72.64
C ARG A 182 -9.86 59.63 -73.60
N SER A 183 -9.50 59.47 -74.87
CA SER A 183 -9.67 60.51 -75.90
C SER A 183 -11.12 60.66 -76.40
N TYR A 184 -12.03 59.71 -76.11
CA TYR A 184 -13.33 59.64 -76.80
C TYR A 184 -14.59 59.84 -75.94
N TYR A 185 -14.49 60.05 -74.62
CA TYR A 185 -15.68 60.08 -73.75
C TYR A 185 -15.74 61.23 -72.72
N GLU A 186 -15.04 62.35 -72.94
CA GLU A 186 -15.21 63.54 -72.07
C GLU A 186 -16.42 64.43 -72.46
N ASP A 187 -17.11 64.18 -73.58
CA ASP A 187 -18.18 65.06 -74.09
C ASP A 187 -19.64 64.69 -73.70
N THR A 188 -19.89 63.75 -72.79
CA THR A 188 -21.28 63.32 -72.47
C THR A 188 -21.68 63.34 -70.99
N GLN A 189 -20.91 63.98 -70.11
CA GLN A 189 -21.22 64.01 -68.66
C GLN A 189 -21.82 65.32 -68.11
N TYR A 190 -22.41 66.18 -68.94
CA TYR A 190 -23.14 67.37 -68.46
C TYR A 190 -24.68 67.31 -68.58
N SER A 191 -25.28 66.14 -68.86
CA SER A 191 -26.74 66.01 -69.05
C SER A 191 -27.49 65.26 -67.91
N ALA A 192 -26.80 64.69 -66.91
CA ALA A 192 -27.43 63.81 -65.92
C ALA A 192 -27.68 64.45 -64.53
N GLN A 193 -27.93 65.76 -64.46
CA GLN A 193 -28.40 66.44 -63.24
C GLN A 193 -29.82 67.02 -63.41
N CYS A 194 -30.76 66.15 -63.76
CA CYS A 194 -32.20 66.37 -63.58
C CYS A 194 -32.87 65.05 -63.14
N ILE A 195 -32.31 64.38 -62.13
CA ILE A 195 -33.09 63.38 -61.40
C ILE A 195 -34.19 64.16 -60.67
N GLU A 196 -35.42 63.95 -61.12
CA GLU A 196 -36.64 64.63 -60.69
C GLU A 196 -36.73 64.76 -59.17
N VAL A 197 -36.47 65.96 -58.64
CA VAL A 197 -36.67 66.33 -57.22
C VAL A 197 -38.09 65.93 -56.75
N ILE A 198 -39.05 65.96 -57.68
CA ILE A 198 -40.44 65.55 -57.47
C ILE A 198 -40.57 64.04 -57.17
N SER A 199 -39.78 63.17 -57.80
CA SER A 199 -39.81 61.73 -57.57
C SER A 199 -39.31 61.36 -56.17
N VAL A 200 -38.22 62.01 -55.72
CA VAL A 200 -37.64 61.85 -54.39
C VAL A 200 -38.59 62.36 -53.31
N LEU A 201 -39.18 63.55 -53.51
CA LEU A 201 -40.17 64.10 -52.58
C LEU A 201 -41.42 63.21 -52.47
N LYS A 202 -41.93 62.68 -53.59
CA LYS A 202 -43.05 61.71 -53.58
C LYS A 202 -42.69 60.43 -52.81
N GLN A 203 -41.48 59.91 -52.99
CA GLN A 203 -41.01 58.72 -52.28
C GLN A 203 -40.82 58.99 -50.77
N LEU A 204 -40.35 60.17 -50.40
CA LEU A 204 -40.15 60.57 -49.01
C LEU A 204 -41.50 60.77 -48.30
N VAL A 205 -42.48 61.40 -48.96
CA VAL A 205 -43.86 61.51 -48.46
C VAL A 205 -44.50 60.14 -48.32
N LYS A 206 -44.33 59.23 -49.30
CA LYS A 206 -44.87 57.86 -49.23
C LYS A 206 -44.25 57.07 -48.07
N THR A 207 -42.94 57.17 -47.88
CA THR A 207 -42.22 56.52 -46.77
C THR A 207 -42.65 57.10 -45.41
N SER A 208 -42.79 58.42 -45.31
CA SER A 208 -43.28 59.10 -44.10
C SER A 208 -44.72 58.71 -43.76
N HIS A 209 -45.59 58.63 -44.77
CA HIS A 209 -46.97 58.18 -44.62
C HIS A 209 -47.05 56.72 -44.16
N HIS A 210 -46.23 55.84 -44.74
CA HIS A 210 -46.14 54.44 -44.32
C HIS A 210 -45.65 54.32 -42.87
N SER A 211 -44.58 55.04 -42.52
CA SER A 211 -44.07 55.08 -41.15
C SER A 211 -45.11 55.60 -40.15
N THR A 212 -45.93 56.57 -40.55
CA THR A 212 -47.01 57.10 -39.70
C THR A 212 -48.13 56.08 -39.51
N ILE A 213 -48.53 55.36 -40.56
CA ILE A 213 -49.52 54.28 -40.48
C ILE A 213 -48.99 53.15 -39.58
N ASP A 214 -47.74 52.76 -39.72
CA ASP A 214 -47.16 51.68 -38.92
C ASP A 214 -47.03 52.08 -37.45
N LYS A 215 -46.64 53.33 -37.16
CA LYS A 215 -46.67 53.87 -35.79
C LYS A 215 -48.09 53.88 -35.22
N LYS A 216 -49.09 54.28 -36.01
CA LYS A 216 -50.50 54.21 -35.58
C LYS A 216 -50.90 52.77 -35.27
N ARG A 217 -50.54 51.80 -36.11
CA ARG A 217 -50.82 50.37 -35.86
C ARG A 217 -50.16 49.84 -34.60
N GLN A 218 -48.93 50.25 -34.32
CA GLN A 218 -48.22 49.89 -33.08
C GLN A 218 -48.92 50.47 -31.85
N ILE A 219 -49.34 51.74 -31.92
CA ILE A 219 -50.10 52.39 -30.85
C ILE A 219 -51.46 51.69 -30.66
N ASP A 220 -52.19 51.39 -31.74
CA ASP A 220 -53.47 50.68 -31.68
C ASP A 220 -53.31 49.28 -31.06
N HIS A 221 -52.21 48.58 -31.37
CA HIS A 221 -51.89 47.29 -30.76
C HIS A 221 -51.58 47.43 -29.26
N TYR A 222 -50.80 48.44 -28.88
CA TYR A 222 -50.50 48.74 -27.48
C TYR A 222 -51.75 49.11 -26.67
N ILE A 223 -52.65 49.91 -27.25
CA ILE A 223 -53.94 50.26 -26.63
C ILE A 223 -54.80 49.01 -26.45
N LYS A 224 -54.87 48.12 -27.45
CA LYS A 224 -55.58 46.83 -27.32
C LYS A 224 -54.98 45.96 -26.23
N TYR A 225 -53.65 45.93 -26.12
CA TYR A 225 -52.96 45.18 -25.06
C TYR A 225 -53.26 45.74 -23.67
N ILE A 226 -53.26 47.08 -23.51
CA ILE A 226 -53.67 47.73 -22.25
C ILE A 226 -55.12 47.39 -21.91
N ALA A 227 -56.04 47.48 -22.86
CA ALA A 227 -57.45 47.16 -22.63
C ALA A 227 -57.63 45.69 -22.17
N LEU A 228 -56.84 44.78 -22.75
CA LEU A 228 -56.84 43.37 -22.37
C LEU A 228 -56.26 43.16 -20.95
N LEU A 229 -55.18 43.87 -20.59
CA LEU A 229 -54.66 43.87 -19.22
C LEU A 229 -55.67 44.40 -18.21
N ILE A 230 -56.39 45.49 -18.53
CA ILE A 230 -57.45 46.03 -17.67
C ILE A 230 -58.54 45.00 -17.45
N ASN A 231 -58.95 44.27 -18.49
CA ASN A 231 -59.93 43.19 -18.35
C ASN A 231 -59.44 42.08 -17.43
N TYR A 232 -58.18 41.64 -17.57
CA TYR A 232 -57.62 40.64 -16.64
C TYR A 232 -57.52 41.14 -15.21
N PHE A 233 -57.17 42.41 -14.97
CA PHE A 233 -57.19 42.96 -13.62
C PHE A 233 -58.61 43.02 -13.04
N ASN A 234 -59.63 43.29 -13.87
CA ASN A 234 -61.02 43.23 -13.44
C ASN A 234 -61.46 41.80 -13.10
N ASP A 235 -61.03 40.81 -13.89
CA ASP A 235 -61.30 39.38 -13.61
C ASP A 235 -60.62 38.94 -12.31
N ILE A 236 -59.35 39.31 -12.11
CA ILE A 236 -58.60 39.03 -10.87
C ILE A 236 -59.28 39.72 -9.68
N ARG A 237 -59.72 40.97 -9.83
CA ARG A 237 -60.46 41.69 -8.79
C ARG A 237 -61.79 41.01 -8.44
N ALA A 238 -62.51 40.50 -9.43
CA ALA A 238 -63.76 39.78 -9.21
C ALA A 238 -63.53 38.47 -8.43
N VAL A 239 -62.43 37.76 -8.69
CA VAL A 239 -62.11 36.49 -8.02
C VAL A 239 -61.47 36.70 -6.63
N THR A 240 -60.56 37.66 -6.50
CA THR A 240 -59.77 37.87 -5.27
C THR A 240 -60.39 38.87 -4.29
N GLY A 241 -61.33 39.72 -4.75
CA GLY A 241 -61.94 40.76 -3.94
C GLY A 241 -61.03 41.96 -3.62
N ILE A 242 -59.80 41.99 -4.15
CA ILE A 242 -58.83 43.07 -3.94
C ILE A 242 -59.12 44.20 -4.92
N ASN A 243 -59.43 45.39 -4.40
CA ASN A 243 -59.89 46.53 -5.20
C ASN A 243 -58.75 47.42 -5.76
N ASP A 244 -57.57 47.39 -5.13
CA ASP A 244 -56.39 48.13 -5.58
C ASP A 244 -55.48 47.26 -6.45
N VAL A 245 -55.12 47.77 -7.63
CA VAL A 245 -54.22 47.10 -8.58
C VAL A 245 -52.83 46.93 -7.96
N ASN A 246 -52.37 47.87 -7.13
CA ASN A 246 -51.06 47.78 -6.49
C ASN A 246 -51.00 46.63 -5.46
N ASP A 247 -52.11 46.36 -4.78
CA ASP A 247 -52.20 45.26 -3.82
C ASP A 247 -52.22 43.90 -4.53
N VAL A 248 -52.90 43.80 -5.68
CA VAL A 248 -52.86 42.61 -6.53
C VAL A 248 -51.43 42.33 -7.01
N VAL A 249 -50.74 43.35 -7.51
CA VAL A 249 -49.35 43.22 -7.96
C VAL A 249 -48.43 42.82 -6.80
N THR A 250 -48.58 43.44 -5.63
CA THR A 250 -47.78 43.10 -4.44
C THR A 250 -48.06 41.67 -3.97
N SER A 251 -49.31 41.21 -4.04
CA SER A 251 -49.68 39.84 -3.69
C SER A 251 -49.11 38.83 -4.69
N CYS A 252 -49.14 39.13 -5.99
CA CYS A 252 -48.49 38.31 -7.02
C CYS A 252 -46.97 38.24 -6.81
N LEU A 253 -46.30 39.36 -6.57
CA LEU A 253 -44.86 39.40 -6.29
C LEU A 253 -44.51 38.57 -5.05
N LYS A 254 -45.26 38.72 -3.95
CA LYS A 254 -45.07 37.90 -2.75
C LYS A 254 -45.29 36.41 -3.01
N SER A 255 -46.30 36.06 -3.81
CA SER A 255 -46.56 34.66 -4.19
C SER A 255 -45.44 34.10 -5.07
N GLU A 256 -44.87 34.90 -5.95
CA GLU A 256 -43.73 34.53 -6.79
C GLU A 256 -42.47 34.34 -5.94
N GLU A 257 -42.18 35.27 -5.02
CA GLU A 257 -41.08 35.15 -4.05
C GLU A 257 -41.24 33.89 -3.19
N GLN A 258 -42.45 33.60 -2.69
CA GLN A 258 -42.74 32.37 -1.94
C GLN A 258 -42.52 31.12 -2.81
N SER A 259 -42.98 31.13 -4.06
CA SER A 259 -42.74 30.03 -5.00
C SER A 259 -41.25 29.84 -5.26
N GLN A 260 -40.48 30.92 -5.37
CA GLN A 260 -39.03 30.87 -5.53
C GLN A 260 -38.35 30.28 -4.29
N HIS A 261 -38.79 30.68 -3.09
CA HIS A 261 -38.30 30.08 -1.84
C HIS A 261 -38.60 28.58 -1.75
N ILE A 262 -39.78 28.13 -2.18
CA ILE A 262 -40.11 26.70 -2.23
C ILE A 262 -39.20 25.95 -3.20
N LEU A 263 -38.91 26.53 -4.38
CA LEU A 263 -37.99 25.93 -5.34
C LEU A 263 -36.56 25.81 -4.81
N VAL A 264 -36.09 26.83 -4.09
CA VAL A 264 -34.78 26.80 -3.41
C VAL A 264 -34.78 25.70 -2.36
N TYR A 265 -35.80 25.65 -1.49
CA TYR A 265 -35.92 24.61 -0.47
C TYR A 265 -35.96 23.19 -1.09
N LEU A 266 -36.69 23.00 -2.19
CA LEU A 266 -36.74 21.72 -2.89
C LEU A 266 -35.38 21.33 -3.47
N ASN A 267 -34.62 22.29 -4.01
CA ASN A 267 -33.25 22.05 -4.47
C ASN A 267 -32.30 21.70 -3.32
N ASP A 268 -32.40 22.40 -2.19
CA ASP A 268 -31.60 22.11 -1.00
C ASP A 268 -31.91 20.72 -0.47
N LEU A 269 -33.19 20.33 -0.44
CA LEU A 269 -33.63 19.01 0.00
C LEU A 269 -33.17 17.90 -0.97
N ASN A 270 -33.21 18.13 -2.27
CA ASN A 270 -32.62 17.20 -3.25
C ASN A 270 -31.11 17.06 -3.05
N SER A 271 -30.41 18.17 -2.81
CA SER A 271 -28.98 18.12 -2.50
C SER A 271 -28.69 17.36 -1.20
N GLU A 272 -29.54 17.47 -0.19
CA GLU A 272 -29.40 16.70 1.05
C GLU A 272 -29.67 15.20 0.83
N ILE A 273 -30.67 14.86 0.00
CA ILE A 273 -30.93 13.48 -0.42
C ILE A 273 -29.71 12.91 -1.14
N ASP A 274 -29.13 13.62 -2.11
CA ASP A 274 -27.95 13.16 -2.84
C ASP A 274 -26.77 12.86 -1.89
N VAL A 275 -26.54 13.75 -0.91
CA VAL A 275 -25.51 13.55 0.12
C VAL A 275 -25.80 12.33 1.01
N LEU A 276 -27.07 12.11 1.36
CA LEU A 276 -27.48 10.93 2.15
C LEU A 276 -27.34 9.64 1.35
N GLU A 277 -27.69 9.64 0.07
CA GLU A 277 -27.52 8.49 -0.83
C GLU A 277 -26.04 8.13 -1.02
N GLU A 278 -25.17 9.13 -1.18
CA GLU A 278 -23.72 8.92 -1.26
C GLU A 278 -23.17 8.30 0.04
N ARG A 279 -23.60 8.82 1.21
CA ARG A 279 -23.23 8.24 2.51
C ARG A 279 -23.73 6.81 2.68
N LEU A 280 -24.95 6.52 2.23
CA LEU A 280 -25.54 5.19 2.29
C LEU A 280 -24.76 4.22 1.41
N LYS A 281 -24.42 4.63 0.18
CA LYS A 281 -23.58 3.85 -0.74
C LYS A 281 -22.22 3.55 -0.12
N PHE A 282 -21.54 4.54 0.43
CA PHE A 282 -20.26 4.34 1.11
C PHE A 282 -20.37 3.38 2.30
N SER A 283 -21.44 3.50 3.09
CA SER A 283 -21.70 2.58 4.21
C SER A 283 -21.90 1.14 3.74
N ASN A 284 -22.68 0.94 2.67
CA ASN A 284 -22.91 -0.38 2.08
C ASN A 284 -21.62 -0.99 1.51
N GLU A 285 -20.80 -0.20 0.82
CA GLU A 285 -19.49 -0.65 0.34
C GLU A 285 -18.58 -1.07 1.50
N ARG A 286 -18.61 -0.32 2.60
CA ARG A 286 -17.87 -0.66 3.83
C ARG A 286 -18.39 -1.93 4.48
N ILE A 287 -19.70 -2.13 4.54
CA ILE A 287 -20.32 -3.37 5.04
C ILE A 287 -19.87 -4.55 4.18
N ALA A 288 -19.99 -4.44 2.85
CA ALA A 288 -19.56 -5.48 1.92
C ALA A 288 -18.07 -5.82 2.06
N TYR A 289 -17.22 -4.81 2.25
CA TYR A 289 -15.79 -5.00 2.52
C TYR A 289 -15.55 -5.78 3.83
N LEU A 290 -16.26 -5.41 4.90
CA LEU A 290 -16.14 -6.09 6.19
C LEU A 290 -16.66 -7.54 6.13
N GLU A 291 -17.73 -7.79 5.37
CA GLU A 291 -18.24 -9.14 5.14
C GLU A 291 -17.25 -9.99 4.31
N GLY A 292 -16.72 -9.45 3.21
CA GLY A 292 -15.69 -10.11 2.41
C GLY A 292 -14.45 -10.46 3.24
N SER A 293 -14.00 -9.54 4.10
CA SER A 293 -12.89 -9.76 5.04
C SER A 293 -13.19 -10.87 6.05
N LYS A 294 -14.43 -10.99 6.57
CA LYS A 294 -14.84 -12.12 7.43
C LYS A 294 -14.80 -13.47 6.71
N TYR A 295 -15.22 -13.53 5.44
CA TYR A 295 -15.14 -14.75 4.64
C TYR A 295 -13.69 -15.17 4.37
N GLN A 296 -12.82 -14.20 4.08
CA GLN A 296 -11.41 -14.44 3.82
C GLN A 296 -10.65 -14.86 5.09
N GLY A 297 -11.00 -14.29 6.25
CA GLY A 297 -10.52 -14.74 7.55
C GLY A 297 -10.94 -16.18 7.87
N ARG A 298 -12.17 -16.58 7.55
CA ARG A 298 -12.64 -17.97 7.73
C ARG A 298 -11.89 -18.96 6.83
N LEU A 299 -11.65 -18.61 5.56
CA LEU A 299 -10.86 -19.43 4.63
C LEU A 299 -9.41 -19.60 5.12
N SER A 300 -8.77 -18.51 5.56
CA SER A 300 -7.42 -18.53 6.15
C SER A 300 -7.32 -19.44 7.39
N ILE A 301 -8.32 -19.40 8.27
CA ILE A 301 -8.37 -20.26 9.46
C ILE A 301 -8.54 -21.73 9.05
N GLN A 302 -9.36 -22.03 8.04
CA GLN A 302 -9.58 -23.38 7.57
C GLN A 302 -8.33 -23.99 6.90
N GLU A 303 -7.58 -23.19 6.15
CA GLU A 303 -6.29 -23.59 5.59
C GLU A 303 -5.21 -23.78 6.67
N ALA A 304 -5.20 -22.93 7.70
CA ALA A 304 -4.32 -23.09 8.86
C ALA A 304 -4.63 -24.36 9.66
N ILE A 305 -5.90 -24.74 9.79
CA ILE A 305 -6.31 -26.00 10.43
C ILE A 305 -5.85 -27.20 9.61
N LYS A 306 -6.09 -27.20 8.29
CA LYS A 306 -5.65 -28.29 7.40
C LYS A 306 -4.13 -28.47 7.42
N THR A 307 -3.38 -27.37 7.41
CA THR A 307 -1.90 -27.43 7.49
C THR A 307 -1.41 -27.90 8.85
N ASN A 308 -2.08 -27.55 9.94
CA ASN A 308 -1.76 -28.11 11.25
C ASN A 308 -2.11 -29.60 11.37
N GLU A 309 -3.21 -30.05 10.77
CA GLU A 309 -3.58 -31.47 10.74
C GLU A 309 -2.56 -32.29 9.95
N THR A 310 -2.09 -31.79 8.79
CA THR A 310 -1.04 -32.47 8.03
C THR A 310 0.28 -32.52 8.81
N ASN A 311 0.66 -31.42 9.46
CA ASN A 311 1.85 -31.38 10.32
C ASN A 311 1.74 -32.35 11.51
N PHE A 312 0.58 -32.41 12.15
CA PHE A 312 0.31 -33.34 13.26
C PHE A 312 0.42 -34.80 12.80
N ASN A 313 -0.15 -35.13 11.64
CA ASN A 313 -0.07 -36.48 11.08
C ASN A 313 1.39 -36.86 10.71
N GLN A 314 2.17 -35.92 10.16
CA GLN A 314 3.59 -36.14 9.89
C GLN A 314 4.40 -36.36 11.17
N LEU A 315 4.15 -35.58 12.22
CA LEU A 315 4.78 -35.77 13.53
C LEU A 315 4.42 -37.13 14.13
N LYS A 316 3.15 -37.54 14.06
CA LYS A 316 2.70 -38.84 14.53
C LYS A 316 3.39 -40.00 13.79
N SER A 317 3.57 -39.89 12.47
CA SER A 317 4.34 -40.85 11.68
C SER A 317 5.80 -40.91 12.14
N LYS A 318 6.44 -39.76 12.32
CA LYS A 318 7.84 -39.68 12.77
C LYS A 318 8.04 -40.29 14.17
N ILE A 319 7.08 -40.09 15.07
CA ILE A 319 7.10 -40.70 16.41
C ILE A 319 7.02 -42.23 16.27
N ALA A 320 6.08 -42.75 15.49
CA ALA A 320 5.95 -44.19 15.28
C ALA A 320 7.22 -44.82 14.65
N ASP A 321 7.86 -44.11 13.72
CA ASP A 321 9.12 -44.57 13.12
C ASP A 321 10.27 -44.58 14.13
N LYS A 322 10.33 -43.58 15.02
CA LYS A 322 11.33 -43.50 16.10
C LYS A 322 11.10 -44.57 17.16
N GLU A 323 9.86 -44.85 17.54
CA GLU A 323 9.52 -45.95 18.45
C GLU A 323 9.93 -47.31 17.87
N LYS A 324 9.66 -47.54 16.58
CA LYS A 324 10.14 -48.75 15.88
C LYS A 324 11.67 -48.84 15.88
N ALA A 325 12.37 -47.73 15.63
CA ALA A 325 13.84 -47.70 15.66
C ALA A 325 14.38 -47.98 17.07
N GLN A 326 13.77 -47.40 18.10
CA GLN A 326 14.14 -47.63 19.50
C GLN A 326 13.92 -49.10 19.89
N TYR A 327 12.81 -49.70 19.47
CA TYR A 327 12.55 -51.12 19.70
C TYR A 327 13.61 -52.02 19.06
N LYS A 328 14.05 -51.70 17.83
CA LYS A 328 15.15 -52.42 17.16
C LYS A 328 16.47 -52.32 17.94
N VAL A 329 16.82 -51.11 18.41
CA VAL A 329 18.03 -50.91 19.22
C VAL A 329 17.94 -51.67 20.54
N TYR A 330 16.79 -51.64 21.21
CA TYR A 330 16.57 -52.39 22.44
C TYR A 330 16.72 -53.91 22.22
N ALA A 331 16.18 -54.44 21.12
CA ALA A 331 16.33 -55.85 20.77
C ALA A 331 17.80 -56.26 20.54
N ILE A 332 18.60 -55.39 19.91
CA ILE A 332 20.04 -55.62 19.72
C ILE A 332 20.80 -55.58 21.05
N ILE A 333 20.47 -54.63 21.94
CA ILE A 333 21.10 -54.54 23.26
C ILE A 333 20.78 -55.79 24.09
N GLN A 334 19.53 -56.28 24.05
CA GLN A 334 19.17 -57.51 24.77
C GLN A 334 19.82 -58.76 24.17
N SER A 335 20.04 -58.82 22.85
CA SER A 335 20.75 -59.96 22.25
C SER A 335 22.25 -59.98 22.59
N ALA A 336 22.84 -58.84 22.94
CA ALA A 336 24.22 -58.74 23.42
C ALA A 336 24.40 -59.17 24.89
N LEU A 337 23.33 -59.17 25.71
CA LEU A 337 23.36 -59.58 27.12
C LEU A 337 24.04 -60.95 27.36
N PRO A 338 23.63 -62.05 26.71
CA PRO A 338 24.24 -63.35 26.94
C PRO A 338 25.72 -63.40 26.57
N MET A 339 26.14 -62.64 25.54
CA MET A 339 27.54 -62.57 25.14
C MET A 339 28.38 -61.81 26.17
N LEU A 340 27.86 -60.69 26.70
CA LEU A 340 28.50 -59.92 27.76
C LEU A 340 28.57 -60.71 29.07
N LYS A 341 27.51 -61.43 29.46
CA LYS A 341 27.52 -62.34 30.62
C LYS A 341 28.60 -63.41 30.47
N ARG A 342 28.75 -63.98 29.28
CA ARG A 342 29.79 -65.00 29.00
C ARG A 342 31.20 -64.42 29.08
N LEU A 343 31.43 -63.23 28.52
CA LEU A 343 32.73 -62.53 28.59
C LEU A 343 33.10 -62.19 30.03
N TYR A 344 32.17 -61.65 30.82
CA TYR A 344 32.41 -61.35 32.22
C TYR A 344 32.74 -62.61 33.04
N LYS A 345 31.99 -63.70 32.84
CA LYS A 345 32.28 -64.99 33.51
C LYS A 345 33.65 -65.56 33.14
N LEU A 346 34.09 -65.41 31.88
CA LEU A 346 35.44 -65.81 31.45
C LEU A 346 36.54 -64.95 32.10
N LEU A 347 36.30 -63.65 32.23
CA LEU A 347 37.23 -62.73 32.89
C LEU A 347 37.30 -62.97 34.40
N GLU A 348 36.18 -63.34 35.04
CA GLU A 348 36.16 -63.73 36.45
C GLU A 348 36.94 -65.03 36.71
N PHE A 349 36.86 -65.99 35.78
CA PHE A 349 37.60 -67.26 35.86
C PHE A 349 39.12 -67.10 35.74
N MET A 350 39.61 -65.98 35.19
CA MET A 350 41.04 -65.67 35.09
C MET A 350 41.67 -65.16 36.41
N ASN A 351 40.94 -65.19 37.53
CA ASN A 351 41.44 -64.90 38.88
C ASN A 351 42.07 -63.49 39.08
N PHE A 352 41.54 -62.45 38.43
CA PHE A 352 41.89 -61.05 38.71
C PHE A 352 41.21 -60.46 39.97
N LYS A 353 40.67 -61.31 40.85
CA LYS A 353 39.82 -60.91 41.99
C LYS A 353 40.48 -59.94 42.98
N ALA A 354 41.82 -59.83 42.99
CA ALA A 354 42.55 -59.01 43.95
C ALA A 354 42.53 -57.49 43.67
N PHE A 355 42.17 -57.05 42.46
CA PHE A 355 42.34 -55.64 42.04
C PHE A 355 41.04 -54.81 41.94
N PHE A 356 39.87 -55.42 42.09
CA PHE A 356 38.58 -54.73 41.92
C PHE A 356 37.75 -54.78 43.19
N SER A 357 37.32 -53.61 43.69
CA SER A 357 36.65 -53.44 44.99
C SER A 357 35.12 -53.68 44.97
N SER A 358 34.53 -54.03 43.83
CA SER A 358 33.08 -54.24 43.71
C SER A 358 32.75 -55.51 42.91
N HIS A 359 32.21 -56.52 43.58
CA HIS A 359 31.62 -57.70 42.92
C HIS A 359 30.28 -57.31 42.30
N LEU A 360 30.17 -57.40 40.97
CA LEU A 360 28.87 -57.28 40.30
C LEU A 360 28.23 -58.67 40.26
N ASP A 361 27.01 -58.82 40.78
CA ASP A 361 26.23 -60.05 40.60
C ASP A 361 25.60 -60.06 39.20
N VAL A 362 26.32 -60.67 38.26
CA VAL A 362 25.96 -60.68 36.84
C VAL A 362 24.76 -61.58 36.55
N ASP A 363 24.44 -62.50 37.46
CA ASP A 363 23.29 -63.38 37.32
C ASP A 363 21.97 -62.70 37.73
N ALA A 364 22.01 -61.64 38.55
CA ALA A 364 20.85 -60.81 38.89
C ALA A 364 20.37 -59.86 37.77
N ILE A 365 21.14 -59.70 36.68
CA ILE A 365 20.79 -58.79 35.57
C ILE A 365 19.96 -59.53 34.51
N ASP A 366 18.63 -59.49 34.62
CA ASP A 366 17.72 -60.13 33.66
C ASP A 366 17.42 -59.27 32.42
N LYS A 367 17.59 -57.94 32.50
CA LYS A 367 17.40 -57.01 31.38
C LYS A 367 18.48 -55.92 31.38
N LEU A 368 19.14 -55.71 30.23
CA LEU A 368 20.04 -54.57 30.05
C LEU A 368 19.24 -53.27 29.96
N ASN A 369 19.27 -52.46 31.00
CA ASN A 369 18.89 -51.06 30.93
C ASN A 369 20.11 -50.22 30.53
N GLN A 370 19.91 -49.01 30.00
CA GLN A 370 21.02 -48.18 29.49
C GLN A 370 22.10 -47.93 30.56
N GLU A 371 21.71 -47.75 31.81
CA GLU A 371 22.63 -47.59 32.95
C GLU A 371 23.39 -48.89 33.27
N TYR A 372 22.71 -50.03 33.38
CA TYR A 372 23.36 -51.32 33.62
C TYR A 372 24.28 -51.75 32.47
N SER A 373 23.98 -51.35 31.24
CA SER A 373 24.84 -51.58 30.08
C SER A 373 26.14 -50.80 30.17
N GLY A 374 26.07 -49.55 30.62
CA GLY A 374 27.26 -48.71 30.83
C GLY A 374 28.14 -49.25 31.95
N VAL A 375 27.53 -49.69 33.06
CA VAL A 375 28.28 -50.28 34.19
C VAL A 375 28.97 -51.58 33.78
N LEU A 376 28.28 -52.48 33.07
CA LEU A 376 28.85 -53.77 32.64
C LEU A 376 29.95 -53.59 31.58
N LEU A 377 29.75 -52.73 30.58
CA LEU A 377 30.79 -52.42 29.58
C LEU A 377 31.99 -51.73 30.23
N GLY A 378 31.76 -50.76 31.12
CA GLY A 378 32.84 -50.05 31.82
C GLY A 378 33.73 -51.00 32.61
N LYS A 379 33.15 -52.03 33.25
CA LYS A 379 33.94 -53.08 33.90
C LYS A 379 34.72 -53.94 32.92
N ILE A 380 34.11 -54.36 31.81
CA ILE A 380 34.83 -55.11 30.77
C ILE A 380 35.97 -54.27 30.16
N GLU A 381 35.77 -52.97 29.98
CA GLU A 381 36.79 -52.04 29.50
C GLU A 381 37.94 -51.87 30.50
N GLU A 382 37.65 -51.73 31.79
CA GLU A 382 38.66 -51.75 32.86
C GLU A 382 39.50 -53.04 32.83
N PHE A 383 38.85 -54.20 32.63
CA PHE A 383 39.55 -55.47 32.49
C PHE A 383 40.41 -55.54 31.22
N ILE A 384 39.90 -55.10 30.07
CA ILE A 384 40.65 -55.09 28.81
C ILE A 384 41.84 -54.15 28.91
N ASN A 385 41.68 -52.96 29.50
CA ASN A 385 42.76 -52.01 29.70
C ASN A 385 43.85 -52.58 30.63
N TYR A 386 43.47 -53.31 31.67
CA TYR A 386 44.44 -54.02 32.52
C TYR A 386 45.17 -55.14 31.77
N LEU A 387 44.46 -55.87 30.91
CA LEU A 387 45.03 -56.94 30.09
C LEU A 387 45.98 -56.37 29.02
N MET A 388 45.61 -55.23 28.41
CA MET A 388 46.48 -54.44 27.53
C MET A 388 47.72 -53.94 28.26
N LEU A 389 47.58 -53.39 29.48
CA LEU A 389 48.70 -52.95 30.31
C LEU A 389 49.62 -54.13 30.66
N ALA A 390 49.05 -55.28 30.99
CA ALA A 390 49.81 -56.50 31.27
C ALA A 390 50.55 -56.99 30.02
N ILE A 391 49.92 -56.97 28.85
CA ILE A 391 50.54 -57.28 27.56
C ILE A 391 51.62 -56.26 27.20
N GLU A 392 51.42 -54.96 27.44
CA GLU A 392 52.41 -53.91 27.20
C GLU A 392 53.60 -54.02 28.13
N LEU A 393 53.39 -54.35 29.41
CA LEU A 393 54.45 -54.69 30.36
C LEU A 393 55.22 -55.95 29.92
N GLN A 394 54.51 -56.94 29.36
CA GLN A 394 55.15 -58.13 28.76
C GLN A 394 55.94 -57.77 27.49
N LYS A 395 55.43 -56.88 26.64
CA LYS A 395 56.12 -56.40 25.45
C LYS A 395 57.34 -55.55 25.80
N GLN A 396 57.31 -54.74 26.86
CA GLN A 396 58.48 -53.98 27.30
C GLN A 396 59.64 -54.85 27.81
N SER A 397 59.39 -56.14 28.11
CA SER A 397 60.46 -57.12 28.38
C SER A 397 61.14 -57.67 27.11
N THR A 398 60.64 -57.34 25.92
CA THR A 398 61.19 -57.78 24.63
C THR A 398 61.16 -56.66 23.59
N LEU A 399 62.35 -56.11 23.24
CA LEU A 399 62.63 -55.08 22.20
C LEU A 399 62.50 -53.63 22.73
N SER A 400 63.54 -52.80 22.89
CA SER A 400 64.82 -52.60 22.20
C SER A 400 64.70 -52.47 20.67
N VAL A 401 65.19 -51.33 20.16
CA VAL A 401 65.46 -50.96 18.75
C VAL A 401 64.35 -50.18 18.01
N HIS A 402 64.54 -48.85 18.01
CA HIS A 402 64.69 -47.97 16.84
C HIS A 402 63.62 -47.98 15.72
N ASN A 403 62.99 -46.81 15.50
CA ASN A 403 63.12 -45.97 14.29
C ASN A 403 61.89 -45.07 14.04
N TYR A 404 62.15 -43.78 13.85
CA TYR A 404 61.32 -42.91 13.01
C TYR A 404 61.57 -43.26 11.53
N PRO A 405 60.62 -43.03 10.61
CA PRO A 405 60.76 -41.80 9.81
C PRO A 405 59.46 -41.13 9.35
N SER A 406 59.64 -39.87 8.96
CA SER A 406 58.71 -39.04 8.21
C SER A 406 58.25 -39.66 6.89
N THR A 407 57.12 -39.20 6.35
CA THR A 407 57.03 -38.88 4.91
C THR A 407 55.86 -37.96 4.59
N ARG A 408 56.16 -36.93 3.79
CA ARG A 408 55.23 -36.12 2.98
C ARG A 408 54.70 -36.98 1.81
N ARG A 409 53.51 -36.64 1.29
CA ARG A 409 53.25 -36.63 -0.18
C ARG A 409 52.00 -35.81 -0.55
N LYS A 410 52.15 -35.08 -1.66
CA LYS A 410 51.17 -34.28 -2.41
C LYS A 410 50.17 -35.16 -3.15
N VAL A 411 48.99 -34.61 -3.49
CA VAL A 411 48.20 -35.00 -4.67
C VAL A 411 47.60 -33.75 -5.32
N GLU A 412 47.86 -33.59 -6.62
CA GLU A 412 47.23 -32.67 -7.58
C GLU A 412 45.90 -33.25 -8.11
N TYR A 413 44.93 -32.40 -8.52
CA TYR A 413 44.57 -32.16 -9.93
C TYR A 413 43.14 -31.57 -10.18
N LYS A 414 43.13 -30.60 -11.12
CA LYS A 414 42.16 -30.29 -12.21
C LYS A 414 40.78 -29.67 -11.96
N LYS A 415 40.53 -28.55 -12.67
CA LYS A 415 39.41 -28.30 -13.63
C LYS A 415 39.67 -26.99 -14.43
N LYS A 416 40.00 -27.04 -15.74
CA LYS A 416 39.22 -26.63 -16.95
C LYS A 416 38.35 -25.37 -16.77
N LYS A 417 38.74 -24.19 -17.28
CA LYS A 417 38.59 -23.60 -18.65
C LYS A 417 37.13 -23.50 -19.15
N ALA A 418 36.58 -22.28 -19.08
CA ALA A 418 35.47 -21.77 -19.89
C ALA A 418 35.75 -20.29 -20.21
N LEU A 419 36.17 -19.99 -21.44
CA LEU A 419 36.16 -18.64 -21.99
C LEU A 419 36.20 -18.74 -23.52
N LYS A 420 35.02 -18.95 -24.13
CA LYS A 420 34.87 -18.95 -25.59
C LYS A 420 33.42 -18.62 -26.00
N HIS A 421 32.84 -17.59 -25.40
CA HIS A 421 31.48 -17.14 -25.74
C HIS A 421 31.30 -15.61 -25.80
N PHE A 422 32.37 -14.87 -26.13
CA PHE A 422 32.34 -13.40 -26.09
C PHE A 422 32.72 -12.69 -27.41
N LEU A 423 32.66 -13.37 -28.55
CA LEU A 423 33.08 -12.75 -29.82
C LEU A 423 32.20 -13.15 -31.02
N ASP A 424 30.88 -13.08 -30.88
CA ASP A 424 29.96 -13.08 -32.03
C ASP A 424 28.76 -12.15 -31.72
N GLU A 425 28.99 -10.83 -31.78
CA GLU A 425 27.93 -9.83 -31.91
C GLU A 425 27.83 -9.43 -33.39
N ARG A 426 26.60 -9.42 -33.93
CA ARG A 426 26.29 -9.00 -35.31
C ARG A 426 25.87 -7.52 -35.32
N ASP A 427 26.24 -6.86 -36.42
CA ASP A 427 26.01 -5.45 -36.73
C ASP A 427 24.53 -5.01 -36.80
N LEU A 428 24.35 -3.71 -36.57
CA LEU A 428 23.12 -3.00 -36.17
C LEU A 428 22.52 -2.17 -37.33
N TYR A 429 22.36 -2.75 -38.51
CA TYR A 429 21.64 -2.14 -39.63
C TYR A 429 20.87 -3.22 -40.41
N ASP A 430 19.68 -3.55 -39.92
CA ASP A 430 18.56 -4.13 -40.69
C ASP A 430 17.35 -4.20 -39.76
N GLU A 431 16.69 -3.05 -39.51
CA GLU A 431 15.37 -3.02 -38.88
C GLU A 431 14.28 -2.79 -39.94
N PRO A 432 13.27 -3.67 -40.03
CA PRO A 432 12.22 -3.64 -41.05
C PRO A 432 11.01 -2.77 -40.68
N GLU A 433 11.18 -1.70 -39.88
CA GLU A 433 10.07 -0.86 -39.40
C GLU A 433 9.73 0.36 -40.28
N PHE A 434 10.31 0.48 -41.48
CA PHE A 434 10.09 1.64 -42.37
C PHE A 434 9.43 1.32 -43.73
N ASP A 435 8.87 0.13 -43.94
CA ASP A 435 8.17 -0.19 -45.19
C ASP A 435 6.72 0.34 -45.28
N ASP A 436 6.12 0.78 -44.16
CA ASP A 436 4.70 1.21 -44.11
C ASP A 436 4.43 2.62 -44.69
N THR A 437 5.46 3.35 -45.12
CA THR A 437 5.29 4.69 -45.73
C THR A 437 5.37 4.70 -47.26
N ARG A 438 5.49 3.54 -47.91
CA ARG A 438 5.68 3.48 -49.38
C ARG A 438 4.46 3.11 -50.22
N VAL A 439 3.35 2.68 -49.65
CA VAL A 439 2.17 2.28 -50.44
C VAL A 439 0.92 3.07 -50.04
N PRO A 440 0.26 3.80 -50.97
CA PRO A 440 -1.02 4.42 -50.68
C PRO A 440 -2.07 3.36 -50.34
N ILE A 441 -2.81 3.61 -49.26
CA ILE A 441 -3.87 2.76 -48.71
C ILE A 441 -4.83 2.33 -49.82
N ASN A 442 -5.12 1.03 -49.89
CA ASN A 442 -6.06 0.45 -50.84
C ASN A 442 -7.44 1.13 -50.73
N PHE A 443 -8.08 1.40 -51.85
CA PHE A 443 -9.34 2.15 -51.94
C PHE A 443 -10.45 1.53 -51.06
N GLU A 444 -10.46 0.20 -50.94
CA GLU A 444 -11.47 -0.51 -50.15
C GLU A 444 -11.31 -0.26 -48.64
N ASP A 445 -10.07 -0.18 -48.14
CA ASP A 445 -9.78 0.13 -46.74
C ASP A 445 -10.10 1.59 -46.39
N MET A 446 -9.87 2.50 -47.36
CA MET A 446 -10.26 3.90 -47.22
C MET A 446 -11.78 4.07 -47.14
N LYS A 447 -12.52 3.28 -47.93
CA LYS A 447 -13.99 3.26 -47.91
C LYS A 447 -14.52 2.70 -46.58
N GLN A 448 -13.91 1.64 -46.04
CA GLN A 448 -14.29 1.10 -44.72
C GLN A 448 -14.03 2.09 -43.59
N LYS A 449 -12.88 2.77 -43.58
CA LYS A 449 -12.60 3.86 -42.62
C LYS A 449 -13.57 5.02 -42.76
N ALA A 450 -13.96 5.39 -43.98
CA ALA A 450 -14.95 6.46 -44.20
C ALA A 450 -16.34 6.09 -43.66
N VAL A 451 -16.78 4.85 -43.86
CA VAL A 451 -18.05 4.33 -43.30
C VAL A 451 -18.01 4.35 -41.77
N PHE A 452 -16.90 3.90 -41.17
CA PHE A 452 -16.73 3.93 -39.71
C PHE A 452 -16.82 5.35 -39.13
N ILE A 453 -16.17 6.33 -39.77
CA ILE A 453 -16.23 7.74 -39.34
C ILE A 453 -17.66 8.31 -39.50
N PHE A 454 -18.35 7.93 -40.58
CA PHE A 454 -19.73 8.36 -40.83
C PHE A 454 -20.69 7.81 -39.77
N ASP A 455 -20.59 6.53 -39.42
CA ASP A 455 -21.42 5.89 -38.40
C ASP A 455 -21.15 6.45 -37.01
N ARG A 456 -19.90 6.76 -36.68
CA ARG A 456 -19.53 7.46 -35.43
C ARG A 456 -20.11 8.87 -35.34
N ARG A 457 -20.21 9.61 -36.44
CA ARG A 457 -20.86 10.93 -36.46
C ARG A 457 -22.39 10.82 -36.35
N LYS A 458 -22.97 9.79 -36.98
CA LYS A 458 -24.40 9.50 -36.92
C LYS A 458 -24.85 9.09 -35.51
N SER A 459 -24.03 8.36 -34.76
CA SER A 459 -24.32 8.01 -33.36
C SER A 459 -24.29 9.22 -32.43
N MET A 460 -23.37 10.17 -32.66
CA MET A 460 -23.33 11.43 -31.91
C MET A 460 -24.53 12.35 -32.18
N LEU A 461 -25.11 12.32 -33.38
CA LEU A 461 -26.30 13.11 -33.73
C LEU A 461 -27.63 12.49 -33.26
N LYS A 462 -27.63 11.21 -32.89
CA LYS A 462 -28.82 10.51 -32.36
C LYS A 462 -28.96 10.56 -30.84
N ALA A 463 -28.00 11.14 -30.14
CA ALA A 463 -28.12 11.40 -28.70
C ALA A 463 -29.18 12.50 -28.48
N LYS A 464 -30.39 12.09 -28.07
CA LYS A 464 -31.46 13.00 -27.63
C LYS A 464 -30.96 13.83 -26.43
N PRO A 465 -31.32 15.13 -26.33
CA PRO A 465 -30.97 15.95 -25.19
C PRO A 465 -31.83 15.51 -24.00
N GLY A 466 -31.26 14.69 -23.11
CA GLY A 466 -31.99 14.20 -21.95
C GLY A 466 -31.30 13.15 -21.06
N SER A 467 -30.06 12.75 -21.33
CA SER A 467 -29.28 11.93 -20.39
C SER A 467 -28.12 12.73 -19.81
N SER A 468 -28.01 12.65 -18.49
CA SER A 468 -27.18 13.40 -17.56
C SER A 468 -25.68 13.12 -17.66
N GLU A 469 -25.08 13.45 -18.80
CA GLU A 469 -23.63 13.68 -18.91
C GLU A 469 -23.41 14.91 -19.79
N ILE A 470 -23.65 16.09 -19.22
CA ILE A 470 -23.28 17.37 -19.85
C ILE A 470 -22.16 17.97 -19.01
N VAL A 471 -20.93 17.59 -19.34
CA VAL A 471 -19.74 18.39 -19.01
C VAL A 471 -19.85 19.67 -19.85
N ARG A 472 -20.31 20.76 -19.23
CA ARG A 472 -20.30 22.07 -19.87
C ARG A 472 -18.84 22.49 -20.13
N PRO A 473 -18.47 22.92 -21.34
CA PRO A 473 -17.17 23.57 -21.56
C PRO A 473 -17.14 24.90 -20.82
N LYS A 474 -16.10 25.13 -20.01
CA LYS A 474 -15.82 26.44 -19.40
C LYS A 474 -15.49 27.44 -20.52
N THR A 475 -16.32 28.47 -20.65
CA THR A 475 -16.05 29.64 -21.47
C THR A 475 -14.81 30.39 -20.98
N PRO A 476 -13.96 30.91 -21.88
CA PRO A 476 -12.80 31.71 -21.50
C PRO A 476 -13.20 33.11 -21.04
N ASN A 477 -12.78 33.50 -19.84
CA ASN A 477 -12.83 34.87 -19.34
C ASN A 477 -11.84 35.74 -20.14
N TYR A 478 -12.35 36.59 -21.03
CA TYR A 478 -11.61 37.75 -21.52
C TYR A 478 -12.08 38.99 -20.73
N ARG A 479 -11.25 39.44 -19.79
CA ARG A 479 -11.26 40.84 -19.33
C ARG A 479 -9.81 41.32 -19.16
N LEU A 480 -9.41 42.13 -20.14
CA LEU A 480 -8.60 43.34 -20.06
C LEU A 480 -7.91 43.64 -18.73
N ALA A 481 -6.58 43.71 -18.79
CA ALA A 481 -5.81 44.79 -18.16
C ALA A 481 -4.70 45.23 -19.14
N ARG A 482 -4.96 46.37 -19.80
CA ARG A 482 -3.93 47.29 -20.30
C ARG A 482 -3.59 48.16 -19.11
N GLU A 483 -2.35 48.15 -18.65
CA GLU A 483 -1.79 49.20 -17.79
C GLU A 483 -0.25 49.08 -17.82
N ILE A 484 0.36 49.42 -18.97
CA ILE A 484 1.71 50.01 -19.08
C ILE A 484 1.72 50.87 -20.34
N LEU A 485 1.37 52.15 -20.18
CA LEU A 485 1.93 53.37 -20.79
C LEU A 485 0.99 54.55 -20.51
#